data_AF-A0A4Q1QZ25-F1
#
_entry.id   AF-A0A4Q1QZ25-F1
#
_cell.length_a   1.000
_cell.length_b   1.000
_cell.length_c   1.000
_cell.angle_alpha   90.00
_cell.angle_beta   90.00
_cell.angle_gamma   90.00
#
_symmetry.space_group_name_H-M   'P 1'
#
loop_
_entity.id
_entity.type
_entity.pdbx_description
1 polymer ?
#
loop_
_entity_poly.entity_id
_entity_poly.type
_entity_poly.pdbx_seq_one_letter_code
_entity_poly.pdbx_strand_id
1 'polypeptide(L)'
;MNPSSPRGRLRDALLCVGERGDVNEADLSAAVTTALRELASEALGERSRVELVTVGAEDHPWGRSLGLRLADYDAELPDVLLYADQSDLPPQVQESFPTLSQEEWEAVLLVSKLIFMGLQSEPQPVSDVAGQPPQVTPRPPRSVAREQFCQAMAAISERADLHQDELTAQLRTALLNFASETPDNKDAAQRIAVLHTGDGQGPRLCLSRSGLAFAKVVLSADGCPVPSCVLEEFPDLTQDEWNAVIHVTGMTLMAFETEPTRDVG
;
A
#
# COMPACT_ATOMS: atom_id res chain seq x y z
N MET A 1 15.71 -14.30 9.11
CA MET A 1 14.69 -15.25 9.63
C MET A 1 13.60 -15.32 8.57
N ASN A 2 13.09 -16.51 8.22
CA ASN A 2 11.92 -16.57 7.35
C ASN A 2 10.70 -16.07 8.14
N PRO A 3 9.91 -15.12 7.62
CA PRO A 3 8.70 -14.68 8.30
C PRO A 3 7.72 -15.86 8.42
N SER A 4 7.30 -16.16 9.65
CA SER A 4 6.46 -17.32 9.93
C SER A 4 5.00 -17.11 9.51
N SER A 5 4.51 -15.88 9.40
CA SER A 5 3.12 -15.58 9.07
C SER A 5 2.91 -15.11 7.63
N PRO A 6 1.68 -15.23 7.09
CA PRO A 6 1.30 -14.63 5.81
C PRO A 6 1.53 -13.11 5.76
N ARG A 7 1.27 -12.40 6.87
CA ARG A 7 1.50 -10.95 6.97
C ARG A 7 2.98 -10.61 6.78
N GLY A 8 3.86 -11.26 7.54
CA GLY A 8 5.30 -11.04 7.43
C GLY A 8 5.84 -11.42 6.04
N ARG A 9 5.37 -12.54 5.46
CA ARG A 9 5.73 -12.93 4.08
C ARG A 9 5.32 -11.87 3.06
N LEU A 10 4.10 -11.35 3.16
CA LEU A 10 3.61 -10.33 2.25
C LEU A 10 4.41 -9.04 2.39
N ARG A 11 4.62 -8.57 3.62
CA ARG A 11 5.42 -7.38 3.91
C ARG A 11 6.83 -7.49 3.32
N ASP A 12 7.52 -8.59 3.60
CA ASP A 12 8.90 -8.78 3.12
C ASP A 12 8.94 -8.89 1.59
N ALA A 13 7.97 -9.54 0.95
CA ALA A 13 7.86 -9.61 -0.50
C ALA A 13 7.60 -8.23 -1.13
N LEU A 14 6.72 -7.41 -0.54
CA LEU A 14 6.44 -6.05 -0.98
C LEU A 14 7.65 -5.11 -0.83
N LEU A 15 8.37 -5.20 0.30
CA LEU A 15 9.61 -4.45 0.48
C LEU A 15 10.67 -4.86 -0.55
N CYS A 16 10.75 -6.15 -0.90
CA CYS A 16 11.65 -6.63 -1.95
C CYS A 16 11.34 -6.06 -3.34
N VAL A 17 10.07 -5.75 -3.65
CA VAL A 17 9.71 -5.03 -4.90
C VAL A 17 10.47 -3.71 -4.96
N GLY A 18 10.56 -3.03 -3.82
CA GLY A 18 11.18 -1.73 -3.71
C GLY A 18 12.71 -1.68 -3.65
N GLU A 19 13.35 -2.77 -3.23
CA GLU A 19 14.76 -2.75 -2.81
C GLU A 19 15.77 -3.17 -3.90
N ARG A 20 15.36 -3.89 -4.96
CA ARG A 20 16.32 -4.61 -5.83
C ARG A 20 16.03 -4.57 -7.32
N GLY A 21 17.10 -4.37 -8.10
CA GLY A 21 17.16 -4.58 -9.55
C GLY A 21 17.55 -5.99 -9.99
N ASP A 22 18.14 -6.76 -9.07
CA ASP A 22 18.76 -8.05 -9.38
C ASP A 22 17.83 -9.24 -9.12
N VAL A 23 16.60 -9.00 -8.64
CA VAL A 23 15.62 -10.04 -8.38
C VAL A 23 14.80 -10.26 -9.64
N ASN A 24 14.64 -11.53 -10.02
CA ASN A 24 13.81 -11.90 -11.16
C ASN A 24 12.35 -11.49 -10.89
N GLU A 25 11.78 -10.70 -11.81
CA GLU A 25 10.39 -10.24 -11.75
C GLU A 25 9.38 -11.38 -11.56
N ALA A 26 9.61 -12.53 -12.21
CA ALA A 26 8.73 -13.69 -12.08
C ALA A 26 8.78 -14.28 -10.66
N ASP A 27 9.97 -14.35 -10.05
CA ASP A 27 10.13 -14.84 -8.68
C ASP A 27 9.49 -13.89 -7.67
N LEU A 28 9.66 -12.58 -7.87
CA LEU A 28 9.06 -11.54 -7.05
C LEU A 28 7.52 -11.53 -7.18
N SER A 29 7.00 -11.62 -8.41
CA SER A 29 5.57 -11.72 -8.69
C SER A 29 4.97 -12.97 -8.05
N ALA A 30 5.64 -14.12 -8.15
CA ALA A 30 5.21 -15.36 -7.51
C ALA A 30 5.19 -15.23 -5.98
N ALA A 31 6.22 -14.61 -5.37
CA ALA A 31 6.30 -14.40 -3.93
C ALA A 31 5.16 -13.50 -3.42
N VAL A 32 4.94 -12.35 -4.06
CA VAL A 32 3.86 -11.42 -3.73
C VAL A 32 2.49 -12.08 -3.90
N THR A 33 2.23 -12.72 -5.05
CA THR A 33 0.96 -13.39 -5.35
C THR A 33 0.66 -14.50 -4.34
N THR A 34 1.67 -15.30 -3.99
CA THR A 34 1.52 -16.38 -3.00
C THR A 34 1.17 -15.81 -1.63
N ALA A 35 1.91 -14.81 -1.16
CA ALA A 35 1.68 -14.20 0.14
C ALA A 35 0.33 -13.45 0.22
N LEU A 36 -0.06 -12.75 -0.85
CA LEU A 36 -1.38 -12.11 -0.98
C LEU A 36 -2.49 -13.15 -0.89
N ARG A 37 -2.39 -14.26 -1.65
CA ARG A 37 -3.42 -15.31 -1.64
C ARG A 37 -3.55 -15.96 -0.27
N GLU A 38 -2.43 -16.25 0.39
CA GLU A 38 -2.44 -16.81 1.74
C GLU A 38 -3.15 -15.89 2.73
N LEU A 39 -2.78 -14.60 2.77
CA LEU A 39 -3.40 -13.64 3.68
C LEU A 39 -4.87 -13.36 3.34
N ALA A 40 -5.20 -13.24 2.05
CA ALA A 40 -6.57 -13.01 1.59
C ALA A 40 -7.48 -14.22 1.86
N SER A 41 -6.95 -15.45 1.76
CA SER A 41 -7.69 -16.64 2.15
C SER A 41 -8.06 -16.64 3.63
N GLU A 42 -7.19 -16.10 4.50
CA GLU A 42 -7.47 -15.96 5.93
C GLU A 42 -8.46 -14.81 6.23
N ALA A 43 -8.34 -13.68 5.54
CA ALA A 43 -9.08 -12.47 5.85
C ALA A 43 -10.43 -12.35 5.12
N LEU A 44 -10.51 -12.79 3.87
CA LEU A 44 -11.63 -12.56 2.95
C LEU A 44 -12.30 -13.84 2.45
N GLY A 45 -11.57 -14.96 2.44
CA GLY A 45 -12.07 -16.25 1.94
C GLY A 45 -12.41 -16.18 0.44
N GLU A 46 -13.55 -16.75 0.05
CA GLU A 46 -14.01 -16.82 -1.35
C GLU A 46 -14.35 -15.45 -1.98
N ARG A 47 -14.48 -14.39 -1.17
CA ARG A 47 -14.72 -13.03 -1.66
C ARG A 47 -13.46 -12.34 -2.20
N SER A 48 -12.29 -12.93 -1.95
CA SER A 48 -11.02 -12.40 -2.43
C SER A 48 -11.05 -12.16 -3.94
N ARG A 49 -10.40 -11.06 -4.36
CA ARG A 49 -10.14 -10.71 -5.77
C ARG A 49 -8.66 -10.39 -6.00
N VAL A 50 -7.78 -10.75 -5.05
CA VAL A 50 -6.36 -10.38 -5.10
C VAL A 50 -5.62 -10.99 -6.29
N GLU A 51 -6.17 -12.04 -6.91
CA GLU A 51 -5.65 -12.65 -8.13
C GLU A 51 -5.72 -11.75 -9.38
N LEU A 52 -6.53 -10.68 -9.34
CA LEU A 52 -6.59 -9.68 -10.42
C LEU A 52 -5.47 -8.63 -10.31
N VAL A 53 -4.61 -8.74 -9.30
CA VAL A 53 -3.44 -7.87 -9.13
C VAL A 53 -2.17 -8.71 -9.25
N THR A 54 -1.21 -8.18 -9.98
CA THR A 54 0.13 -8.77 -10.17
C THR A 54 1.22 -7.75 -9.86
N VAL A 55 2.44 -8.25 -9.66
CA VAL A 55 3.63 -7.42 -9.87
C VAL A 55 3.87 -7.34 -11.37
N GLY A 56 4.04 -6.13 -11.89
CA GLY A 56 4.37 -5.89 -13.28
C GLY A 56 5.30 -4.70 -13.44
N ALA A 57 5.82 -4.53 -14.64
CA ALA A 57 6.83 -3.54 -14.93
C ALA A 57 6.31 -2.39 -15.78
N GLU A 58 6.72 -1.17 -15.45
CA GLU A 58 6.43 0.01 -16.25
C GLU A 58 7.71 0.54 -16.90
N ASP A 59 7.64 0.85 -18.19
CA ASP A 59 8.74 1.46 -18.92
C ASP A 59 8.62 2.98 -18.88
N HIS A 60 9.57 3.63 -18.20
CA HIS A 60 9.73 5.07 -18.16
C HIS A 60 10.85 5.51 -19.10
N PRO A 61 10.87 6.79 -19.53
CA PRO A 61 11.99 7.36 -20.30
C PRO A 61 13.36 7.20 -19.62
N TRP A 62 13.38 6.96 -18.31
CA TRP A 62 14.59 6.85 -17.49
C TRP A 62 14.88 5.43 -16.99
N GLY A 63 14.06 4.45 -17.35
CA GLY A 63 14.23 3.06 -16.93
C GLY A 63 12.91 2.33 -16.66
N ARG A 64 13.02 1.10 -16.22
CA ARG A 64 11.92 0.19 -15.89
C ARG A 64 11.69 0.15 -14.38
N SER A 65 10.48 0.40 -13.92
CA SER A 65 10.06 0.22 -12.52
C SER A 65 9.22 -1.04 -12.37
N LEU A 66 9.14 -1.60 -11.16
CA LEU A 66 8.26 -2.69 -10.78
C LEU A 66 7.27 -2.21 -9.74
N GLY A 67 6.00 -2.58 -9.91
CA GLY A 67 4.92 -2.15 -9.03
C GLY A 67 3.76 -3.14 -9.05
N LEU A 68 2.79 -2.89 -8.17
CA LEU A 68 1.53 -3.61 -8.22
C LEU A 68 0.60 -2.97 -9.24
N ARG A 69 -0.05 -3.80 -10.05
CA ARG A 69 -0.98 -3.37 -11.08
C ARG A 69 -2.09 -4.37 -11.32
N LEU A 70 -3.15 -3.90 -11.95
CA LEU A 70 -4.22 -4.74 -12.46
C LEU A 70 -3.71 -5.62 -13.60
N ALA A 71 -3.91 -6.93 -13.49
CA ALA A 71 -3.34 -7.91 -14.40
C ALA A 71 -3.86 -7.77 -15.84
N ASP A 72 -5.14 -7.46 -16.00
CA ASP A 72 -5.82 -7.40 -17.30
C ASP A 72 -6.00 -5.96 -17.82
N TYR A 73 -5.76 -4.95 -16.96
CA TYR A 73 -6.00 -3.53 -17.26
C TYR A 73 -4.72 -2.68 -17.34
N ASP A 74 -3.55 -3.27 -17.02
CA ASP A 74 -2.22 -2.64 -17.03
C ASP A 74 -2.15 -1.24 -16.39
N ALA A 75 -3.00 -0.98 -15.38
CA ALA A 75 -2.95 0.24 -14.57
C ALA A 75 -2.32 -0.05 -13.22
N GLU A 76 -1.41 0.83 -12.79
CA GLU A 76 -0.77 0.71 -11.50
C GLU A 76 -1.74 1.06 -10.37
N LEU A 77 -1.63 0.35 -9.24
CA LEU A 77 -2.49 0.59 -8.08
C LEU A 77 -2.41 2.03 -7.54
N PRO A 78 -1.21 2.68 -7.46
CA PRO A 78 -1.13 4.10 -7.11
C PRO A 78 -1.94 5.01 -8.01
N ASP A 79 -2.00 4.73 -9.31
CA ASP A 79 -2.73 5.56 -10.27
C ASP A 79 -4.23 5.42 -10.05
N VAL A 80 -4.74 4.20 -9.88
CA VAL A 80 -6.17 4.00 -9.55
C VAL A 80 -6.54 4.71 -8.24
N LEU A 81 -5.68 4.64 -7.23
CA LEU A 81 -5.89 5.30 -5.94
C LEU A 81 -5.73 6.83 -5.99
N LEU A 82 -4.94 7.37 -6.93
CA LEU A 82 -4.81 8.80 -7.16
C LEU A 82 -6.13 9.44 -7.54
N TYR A 83 -6.92 8.79 -8.39
CA TYR A 83 -8.23 9.33 -8.76
C TYR A 83 -9.28 9.01 -7.71
N ALA A 84 -9.10 7.92 -6.96
CA ALA A 84 -10.00 7.58 -5.86
C ALA A 84 -9.93 8.56 -4.69
N ASP A 85 -8.79 9.21 -4.43
CA ASP A 85 -8.63 10.12 -3.28
C ASP A 85 -9.53 11.37 -3.33
N GLN A 86 -10.19 11.62 -4.46
CA GLN A 86 -11.22 12.66 -4.66
C GLN A 86 -12.66 12.14 -4.54
N SER A 87 -12.83 10.86 -4.21
CA SER A 87 -14.16 10.23 -4.13
C SER A 87 -14.91 10.62 -2.86
N ASP A 88 -16.22 10.74 -3.00
CA ASP A 88 -17.11 10.84 -1.85
C ASP A 88 -17.03 9.57 -0.99
N LEU A 89 -17.10 9.74 0.33
CA LEU A 89 -17.19 8.66 1.31
C LEU A 89 -18.41 7.77 1.01
N PRO A 90 -18.21 6.49 0.66
CA PRO A 90 -19.34 5.63 0.29
C PRO A 90 -20.32 5.43 1.47
N PRO A 91 -21.64 5.44 1.23
CA PRO A 91 -22.64 5.23 2.29
C PRO A 91 -22.41 3.93 3.09
N GLN A 92 -21.99 2.85 2.43
CA GLN A 92 -21.70 1.56 3.06
C GLN A 92 -20.53 1.63 4.06
N VAL A 93 -19.50 2.43 3.73
CA VAL A 93 -18.37 2.69 4.62
C VAL A 93 -18.84 3.55 5.80
N GLN A 94 -19.67 4.56 5.54
CA GLN A 94 -20.26 5.42 6.59
C GLN A 94 -21.17 4.63 7.54
N GLU A 95 -21.94 3.66 7.04
CA GLU A 95 -22.77 2.76 7.84
C GLU A 95 -21.92 1.88 8.76
N SER A 96 -20.78 1.40 8.25
CA SER A 96 -19.81 0.61 9.01
C SER A 96 -19.08 1.45 10.06
N PHE A 97 -18.81 2.72 9.74
CA PHE A 97 -18.08 3.66 10.60
C PHE A 97 -18.78 5.03 10.66
N PRO A 98 -19.84 5.19 11.49
CA PRO A 98 -20.64 6.42 11.53
C PRO A 98 -19.88 7.68 11.96
N THR A 99 -18.69 7.54 12.56
CA THR A 99 -17.84 8.66 12.98
C THR A 99 -16.77 9.02 11.96
N LEU A 100 -16.60 8.24 10.89
CA LEU A 100 -15.65 8.54 9.83
C LEU A 100 -16.15 9.77 9.06
N SER A 101 -15.28 10.76 8.87
CA SER A 101 -15.60 11.92 8.03
C SER A 101 -14.98 11.82 6.64
N GLN A 102 -15.46 12.64 5.71
CA GLN A 102 -14.94 12.75 4.35
C GLN A 102 -13.43 12.97 4.34
N GLU A 103 -12.90 13.84 5.19
CA GLU A 103 -11.47 14.14 5.21
C GLU A 103 -10.63 12.99 5.78
N GLU A 104 -11.21 12.13 6.62
CA GLU A 104 -10.54 10.90 7.07
C GLU A 104 -10.54 9.84 5.95
N TRP A 105 -11.61 9.77 5.15
CA TRP A 105 -11.70 8.91 3.97
C TRP A 105 -10.67 9.28 2.89
N GLU A 106 -10.61 10.56 2.52
CA GLU A 106 -9.62 11.08 1.58
C GLU A 106 -8.18 10.80 2.06
N ALA A 107 -7.91 11.01 3.35
CA ALA A 107 -6.60 10.70 3.93
C ALA A 107 -6.26 9.20 3.86
N VAL A 108 -7.25 8.31 4.03
CA VAL A 108 -7.04 6.86 3.89
C VAL A 108 -6.60 6.52 2.46
N LEU A 109 -7.27 7.06 1.45
CA LEU A 109 -6.95 6.79 0.06
C LEU A 109 -5.62 7.40 -0.36
N LEU A 110 -5.36 8.66 0.00
CA LEU A 110 -4.10 9.35 -0.28
C LEU A 110 -2.90 8.63 0.36
N VAL A 111 -3.00 8.25 1.63
CA VAL A 111 -1.92 7.52 2.32
C VAL A 111 -1.74 6.13 1.73
N SER A 112 -2.83 5.45 1.33
CA SER A 112 -2.76 4.15 0.65
C SER A 112 -2.01 4.26 -0.68
N LYS A 113 -2.29 5.28 -1.49
CA LYS A 113 -1.52 5.60 -2.70
C LYS A 113 -0.04 5.78 -2.37
N LEU A 114 0.28 6.63 -1.39
CA LEU A 114 1.66 6.93 -1.00
C LEU A 114 2.41 5.67 -0.52
N ILE A 115 1.74 4.77 0.20
CA ILE A 115 2.30 3.48 0.58
C ILE A 115 2.69 2.68 -0.66
N PHE A 116 1.80 2.54 -1.65
CA PHE A 116 2.13 1.80 -2.87
C PHE A 116 3.24 2.48 -3.68
N MET A 117 3.25 3.81 -3.80
CA MET A 117 4.36 4.54 -4.42
C MET A 117 5.68 4.29 -3.67
N GLY A 118 5.62 4.22 -2.34
CA GLY A 118 6.77 3.87 -1.50
C GLY A 118 7.27 2.45 -1.76
N LEU A 119 6.38 1.50 -2.06
CA LEU A 119 6.71 0.09 -2.31
C LEU A 119 7.19 -0.19 -3.75
N GLN A 120 6.83 0.64 -4.72
CA GLN A 120 7.28 0.52 -6.11
C GLN A 120 8.80 0.65 -6.24
N SER A 121 9.42 -0.12 -7.13
CA SER A 121 10.84 0.01 -7.42
C SER A 121 11.11 1.33 -8.13
N GLU A 122 12.27 1.92 -7.89
CA GLU A 122 12.72 3.03 -8.72
C GLU A 122 12.98 2.56 -10.16
N PRO A 123 12.79 3.43 -11.16
CA PRO A 123 13.13 3.13 -12.55
C PRO A 123 14.61 2.76 -12.68
N GLN A 124 14.90 1.62 -13.30
CA GLN A 124 16.26 1.14 -13.58
C GLN A 124 16.51 1.05 -15.08
N PRO A 125 17.67 1.48 -15.58
CA PRO A 125 17.97 1.37 -17.00
C PRO A 125 17.85 -0.10 -17.44
N VAL A 126 17.05 -0.33 -18.49
CA VAL A 126 16.98 -1.63 -19.15
C VAL A 126 18.39 -1.92 -19.64
N SER A 127 19.00 -3.02 -19.16
CA SER A 127 20.31 -3.44 -19.64
C SER A 127 20.15 -3.92 -21.08
N ASP A 128 20.33 -3.01 -22.03
CA ASP A 128 20.26 -3.34 -23.45
C ASP A 128 21.40 -4.29 -23.80
N VAL A 129 21.04 -5.52 -24.14
CA VAL A 129 21.91 -6.42 -24.89
C VAL A 129 22.06 -5.82 -26.28
N ALA A 130 23.21 -5.17 -26.49
CA ALA A 130 23.77 -4.68 -27.74
C ALA A 130 23.20 -3.36 -28.32
N GLY A 131 23.98 -2.29 -28.17
CA GLY A 131 24.47 -1.60 -29.38
C GLY A 131 24.27 -0.09 -29.51
N GLN A 132 23.54 0.62 -28.65
CA GLN A 132 23.42 2.08 -28.74
C GLN A 132 23.42 2.75 -27.36
N PRO A 133 24.23 3.80 -27.12
CA PRO A 133 24.14 4.56 -25.88
C PRO A 133 22.88 5.45 -25.91
N PRO A 134 21.90 5.26 -25.02
CA PRO A 134 20.78 6.19 -24.91
C PRO A 134 21.31 7.55 -24.44
N GLN A 135 20.69 8.65 -24.87
CA GLN A 135 20.95 9.96 -24.28
C GLN A 135 20.59 9.91 -22.79
N VAL A 136 21.62 9.80 -21.94
CA VAL A 136 21.48 9.64 -20.49
C VAL A 136 21.11 10.99 -19.88
N THR A 137 19.82 11.26 -19.71
CA THR A 137 19.39 12.19 -18.65
C THR A 137 19.92 11.66 -17.31
N PRO A 138 20.58 12.51 -16.49
CA PRO A 138 21.19 12.07 -15.25
C PRO A 138 20.14 11.51 -14.29
N ARG A 139 20.45 10.32 -13.76
CA ARG A 139 19.69 9.57 -12.76
C ARG A 139 19.23 10.45 -11.59
N PRO A 140 17.97 10.35 -11.14
CA PRO A 140 17.60 10.72 -9.78
C PRO A 140 18.26 9.73 -8.79
N PRO A 141 19.01 10.20 -7.78
CA PRO A 141 19.58 9.31 -6.77
C PRO A 141 18.46 8.52 -6.07
N ARG A 142 18.83 7.34 -5.54
CA ARG A 142 17.93 6.57 -4.67
C ARG A 142 17.35 7.48 -3.61
N SER A 143 16.03 7.52 -3.51
CA SER A 143 15.35 8.36 -2.55
C SER A 143 15.54 7.77 -1.16
N VAL A 144 16.52 8.32 -0.42
CA VAL A 144 16.72 8.04 1.01
C VAL A 144 15.41 8.23 1.77
N ALA A 145 14.58 9.19 1.36
CA ALA A 145 13.27 9.43 1.95
C ALA A 145 12.29 8.26 1.74
N ARG A 146 12.32 7.64 0.55
CA ARG A 146 11.52 6.44 0.26
C ARG A 146 11.94 5.26 1.13
N GLU A 147 13.25 5.00 1.22
CA GLU A 147 13.79 3.92 2.07
C GLU A 147 13.41 4.13 3.53
N GLN A 148 13.52 5.37 4.04
CA GLN A 148 13.10 5.74 5.39
C GLN A 148 11.59 5.56 5.60
N PHE A 149 10.77 5.88 4.60
CA PHE A 149 9.32 5.68 4.68
C PHE A 149 8.95 4.19 4.76
N CYS A 150 9.52 3.35 3.90
CA CYS A 150 9.34 1.90 3.97
C CYS A 150 9.82 1.31 5.30
N GLN A 151 10.96 1.81 5.81
CA GLN A 151 11.48 1.39 7.11
C GLN A 151 10.53 1.79 8.26
N ALA A 152 9.96 2.99 8.22
CA ALA A 152 8.99 3.45 9.21
C ALA A 152 7.70 2.61 9.18
N MET A 153 7.24 2.20 7.99
CA MET A 153 6.11 1.27 7.84
C MET A 153 6.45 -0.11 8.42
N ALA A 154 7.62 -0.68 8.10
CA ALA A 154 8.05 -1.97 8.64
C ALA A 154 8.15 -1.95 10.17
N ALA A 155 8.64 -0.85 10.75
CA ALA A 155 8.80 -0.68 12.19
C ALA A 155 7.48 -0.84 12.97
N ILE A 156 6.32 -0.54 12.37
CA ILE A 156 5.01 -0.74 13.01
C ILE A 156 4.82 -2.19 13.46
N SER A 157 5.26 -3.15 12.64
CA SER A 157 5.14 -4.58 12.92
C SER A 157 6.37 -5.20 13.59
N GLU A 158 7.54 -4.59 13.43
CA GLU A 158 8.82 -5.17 13.84
C GLU A 158 9.38 -4.60 15.15
N ARG A 159 8.93 -3.41 15.55
CA ARG A 159 9.45 -2.68 16.71
C ARG A 159 8.42 -2.58 17.82
N ALA A 160 8.01 -3.74 18.34
CA ALA A 160 7.14 -3.83 19.51
C ALA A 160 7.75 -3.21 20.79
N ASP A 161 9.06 -2.91 20.77
CA ASP A 161 9.77 -2.20 21.83
C ASP A 161 9.53 -0.67 21.83
N LEU A 162 9.08 -0.10 20.71
CA LEU A 162 8.85 1.34 20.60
C LEU A 162 7.46 1.73 21.06
N HIS A 163 7.37 2.90 21.71
CA HIS A 163 6.08 3.48 22.09
C HIS A 163 5.31 3.96 20.86
N GLN A 164 3.99 3.88 20.90
CA GLN A 164 3.11 4.22 19.77
C GLN A 164 3.28 5.68 19.29
N ASP A 165 3.57 6.61 20.20
CA ASP A 165 3.81 8.02 19.87
C ASP A 165 5.12 8.20 19.09
N GLU A 166 6.14 7.39 19.41
CA GLU A 166 7.41 7.40 18.70
C GLU A 166 7.26 6.82 17.29
N LEU A 167 6.56 5.68 17.16
CA LEU A 167 6.22 5.10 15.86
C LEU A 167 5.40 6.08 15.00
N THR A 168 4.43 6.77 15.61
CA THR A 168 3.62 7.80 14.95
C THR A 168 4.49 8.96 14.44
N ALA A 169 5.38 9.48 15.28
CA ALA A 169 6.24 10.60 14.90
C ALA A 169 7.23 10.21 13.78
N GLN A 170 7.82 9.02 13.86
CA GLN A 170 8.71 8.48 12.83
C GLN A 170 7.97 8.30 11.51
N LEU A 171 6.79 7.68 11.53
CA LEU A 171 5.98 7.46 10.33
C LEU A 171 5.58 8.78 9.65
N ARG A 172 5.05 9.74 10.40
CA ARG A 172 4.64 11.05 9.85
C ARG A 172 5.83 11.80 9.24
N THR A 173 6.97 11.79 9.92
CA THR A 173 8.19 12.45 9.42
C THR A 173 8.68 11.79 8.14
N ALA A 174 8.74 10.46 8.11
CA ALA A 174 9.21 9.73 6.94
C ALA A 174 8.25 9.88 5.76
N LEU A 175 6.94 9.85 5.99
CA LEU A 175 5.93 10.11 4.97
C LEU A 175 6.08 11.50 4.35
N LEU A 176 6.25 12.55 5.17
CA LEU A 176 6.40 13.92 4.66
C LEU A 176 7.71 14.14 3.92
N ASN A 177 8.80 13.52 4.38
CA ASN A 177 10.07 13.54 3.67
C ASN A 177 9.95 12.87 2.30
N PHE A 178 9.18 11.79 2.20
CA PHE A 178 8.96 11.06 0.96
C PHE A 178 7.99 11.77 0.01
N ALA A 179 6.79 12.13 0.50
CA ALA A 179 5.70 12.67 -0.30
C ALA A 179 5.84 14.16 -0.61
N SER A 180 6.84 14.83 -0.01
CA SER A 180 6.96 16.29 0.06
C SER A 180 5.88 16.97 0.91
N GLU A 181 6.25 18.13 1.46
CA GLU A 181 5.47 18.93 2.40
C GLU A 181 4.34 19.75 1.77
N THR A 182 3.60 19.18 0.82
CA THR A 182 2.40 19.81 0.26
C THR A 182 1.30 19.94 1.33
N PRO A 183 0.34 20.87 1.18
CA PRO A 183 -0.77 21.01 2.12
C PRO A 183 -1.54 19.71 2.35
N ASP A 184 -1.89 19.01 1.28
CA ASP A 184 -2.69 17.77 1.36
C ASP A 184 -1.93 16.66 2.10
N ASN A 185 -0.62 16.53 1.84
CA ASN A 185 0.21 15.54 2.53
C ASN A 185 0.39 15.86 4.02
N LYS A 186 0.51 17.14 4.38
CA LYS A 186 0.56 17.58 5.79
C LYS A 186 -0.73 17.26 6.51
N ASP A 187 -1.85 17.53 5.86
CA ASP A 187 -3.18 17.30 6.39
C ASP A 187 -3.45 15.79 6.55
N ALA A 188 -3.07 14.97 5.58
CA ALA A 188 -3.15 13.51 5.68
C ALA A 188 -2.22 12.94 6.76
N ALA A 189 -0.97 13.42 6.85
CA ALA A 189 -0.02 13.01 7.88
C ALA A 189 -0.54 13.27 9.30
N GLN A 190 -1.26 14.38 9.53
CA GLN A 190 -1.86 14.67 10.83
C GLN A 190 -3.05 13.75 11.18
N ARG A 191 -3.70 13.18 10.16
CA ARG A 191 -4.85 12.26 10.30
C ARG A 191 -4.44 10.82 10.55
N ILE A 192 -3.17 10.46 10.42
CA ILE A 192 -2.68 9.10 10.71
C ILE A 192 -1.99 9.00 12.06
N ALA A 193 -2.12 7.86 12.73
CA ALA A 193 -1.38 7.52 13.93
C ALA A 193 -1.08 6.02 13.96
N VAL A 194 0.00 5.63 14.62
CA VAL A 194 0.24 4.24 14.99
C VAL A 194 -0.36 4.04 16.38
N LEU A 195 -1.35 3.16 16.51
CA LEU A 195 -2.07 2.94 17.76
C LEU A 195 -2.14 1.46 18.11
N HIS A 196 -2.27 1.19 19.41
CA HIS A 196 -2.75 -0.10 19.90
C HIS A 196 -4.27 -0.04 19.97
N THR A 197 -4.95 -0.70 19.06
CA THR A 197 -6.38 -0.98 19.25
C THR A 197 -6.48 -2.04 20.35
N GLY A 198 -7.40 -1.89 21.31
CA GLY A 198 -7.55 -2.84 22.43
C GLY A 198 -7.67 -4.32 22.01
N ASP A 199 -7.66 -5.22 22.99
CA ASP A 199 -7.78 -6.69 22.85
C ASP A 199 -6.48 -7.44 22.46
N GLY A 200 -5.34 -7.09 23.08
CA GLY A 200 -4.08 -7.82 22.82
C GLY A 200 -3.55 -7.64 21.39
N GLN A 201 -4.07 -6.63 20.70
CA GLN A 201 -3.71 -6.33 19.34
C GLN A 201 -2.53 -5.35 19.33
N GLY A 202 -1.44 -5.75 18.67
CA GLY A 202 -0.24 -4.92 18.58
C GLY A 202 -0.44 -3.67 17.70
N PRO A 203 0.61 -2.83 17.61
CA PRO A 203 0.59 -1.58 16.86
C PRO A 203 0.12 -1.75 15.41
N ARG A 204 -0.64 -0.77 14.93
CA ARG A 204 -1.13 -0.69 13.54
C ARG A 204 -1.37 0.75 13.12
N LEU A 205 -1.49 0.96 11.80
CA LEU A 205 -1.86 2.24 11.24
C LEU A 205 -3.36 2.51 11.45
N CYS A 206 -3.68 3.62 12.09
CA CYS A 206 -5.02 4.06 12.43
C CYS A 206 -5.25 5.53 12.04
N LEU A 207 -6.52 5.91 11.96
CA LEU A 207 -6.94 7.30 11.96
C LEU A 207 -6.72 7.90 13.35
N SER A 208 -6.05 9.04 13.43
CA SER A 208 -5.59 9.65 14.68
C SER A 208 -6.75 10.13 15.56
N ARG A 209 -7.84 10.59 14.96
CA ARG A 209 -9.03 11.09 15.68
C ARG A 209 -9.93 9.95 16.15
N SER A 210 -10.33 9.08 15.23
CA SER A 210 -11.32 8.04 15.50
C SER A 210 -10.73 6.74 16.05
N GLY A 211 -9.41 6.54 15.91
CA GLY A 211 -8.72 5.30 16.30
C GLY A 211 -9.02 4.11 15.38
N LEU A 212 -9.77 4.32 14.29
CA LEU A 212 -10.15 3.29 13.34
C LEU A 212 -8.91 2.79 12.58
N ALA A 213 -8.75 1.46 12.50
CA ALA A 213 -7.65 0.85 11.76
C ALA A 213 -7.82 1.07 10.25
N PHE A 214 -6.75 1.49 9.58
CA PHE A 214 -6.73 1.80 8.15
C PHE A 214 -7.22 0.63 7.30
N ALA A 215 -6.70 -0.57 7.55
CA ALA A 215 -7.10 -1.77 6.82
C ALA A 215 -8.60 -2.06 6.95
N LYS A 216 -9.20 -1.81 8.12
CA LYS A 216 -10.64 -2.02 8.33
C LYS A 216 -11.49 -1.01 7.56
N VAL A 217 -11.06 0.27 7.55
CA VAL A 217 -11.76 1.32 6.79
C VAL A 217 -11.73 0.99 5.31
N VAL A 218 -10.55 0.70 4.75
CA VAL A 218 -10.42 0.32 3.33
C VAL A 218 -11.26 -0.91 2.99
N LEU A 219 -11.14 -1.99 3.76
CA LEU A 219 -11.88 -3.24 3.46
C LEU A 219 -13.39 -3.10 3.63
N SER A 220 -13.89 -2.11 4.36
CA SER A 220 -15.34 -1.84 4.40
C SER A 220 -15.89 -1.25 3.11
N ALA A 221 -15.02 -0.80 2.20
CA ALA A 221 -15.40 -0.38 0.86
C ALA A 221 -15.58 -1.56 -0.11
N ASP A 222 -15.36 -2.82 0.32
CA ASP A 222 -15.66 -4.01 -0.49
C ASP A 222 -17.11 -3.98 -1.00
N GLY A 223 -17.28 -4.13 -2.32
CA GLY A 223 -18.57 -4.09 -2.98
C GLY A 223 -19.17 -2.69 -3.17
N CYS A 224 -18.47 -1.62 -2.78
CA CYS A 224 -18.86 -0.26 -3.15
C CYS A 224 -18.67 -0.05 -4.65
N PRO A 225 -19.56 0.71 -5.31
CA PRO A 225 -19.43 1.01 -6.74
C PRO A 225 -18.12 1.74 -7.01
N VAL A 226 -17.56 1.54 -8.21
CA VAL A 226 -16.39 2.29 -8.68
C VAL A 226 -16.73 3.80 -8.66
N PRO A 227 -15.92 4.65 -8.01
CA PRO A 227 -16.16 6.09 -8.00
C PRO A 227 -16.16 6.68 -9.42
N SER A 228 -17.01 7.69 -9.67
CA SER A 228 -17.10 8.30 -11.01
C SER A 228 -15.79 8.95 -11.45
N CYS A 229 -15.06 9.59 -10.54
CA CYS A 229 -13.74 10.16 -10.81
C CYS A 229 -12.71 9.12 -11.27
N VAL A 230 -12.82 7.87 -10.77
CA VAL A 230 -11.98 6.75 -11.20
C VAL A 230 -12.40 6.29 -12.60
N LEU A 231 -13.71 6.21 -12.86
CA LEU A 231 -14.24 5.83 -14.18
C LEU A 231 -13.98 6.88 -15.28
N GLU A 232 -13.78 8.15 -14.90
CA GLU A 232 -13.40 9.20 -15.86
C GLU A 232 -12.01 8.95 -16.44
N GLU A 233 -11.06 8.47 -15.62
CA GLU A 233 -9.71 8.11 -16.08
C GLU A 233 -9.64 6.67 -16.60
N PHE A 234 -10.33 5.75 -15.94
CA PHE A 234 -10.32 4.32 -16.25
C PHE A 234 -11.73 3.83 -16.61
N PRO A 235 -12.25 4.21 -17.79
CA PRO A 235 -13.65 3.98 -18.17
C PRO A 235 -14.02 2.51 -18.33
N ASP A 236 -13.03 1.66 -18.60
CA ASP A 236 -13.20 0.23 -18.80
C ASP A 236 -12.91 -0.58 -17.51
N LEU A 237 -12.59 0.09 -16.39
CA LEU A 237 -12.32 -0.55 -15.10
C LEU A 237 -13.57 -1.27 -14.58
N THR A 238 -13.45 -2.56 -14.33
CA THR A 238 -14.55 -3.39 -13.85
C THR A 238 -14.73 -3.29 -12.34
N GLN A 239 -15.92 -3.69 -11.86
CA GLN A 239 -16.20 -3.77 -10.43
C GLN A 239 -15.30 -4.78 -9.70
N ASP A 240 -14.96 -5.90 -10.33
CA ASP A 240 -14.09 -6.92 -9.72
C ASP A 240 -12.64 -6.40 -9.60
N GLU A 241 -12.14 -5.65 -10.57
CA GLU A 241 -10.84 -4.99 -10.50
C GLU A 241 -10.79 -3.91 -9.43
N TRP A 242 -11.84 -3.09 -9.30
CA TRP A 242 -11.96 -2.14 -8.20
C TRP A 242 -11.97 -2.84 -6.83
N ASN A 243 -12.76 -3.91 -6.68
CA ASN A 243 -12.73 -4.72 -5.46
C ASN A 243 -11.33 -5.31 -5.21
N ALA A 244 -10.60 -5.70 -6.26
CA ALA A 244 -9.23 -6.18 -6.14
C ALA A 244 -8.27 -5.09 -5.61
N VAL A 245 -8.39 -3.85 -6.10
CA VAL A 245 -7.64 -2.69 -5.57
C VAL A 245 -7.92 -2.50 -4.09
N ILE A 246 -9.20 -2.51 -3.68
CA ILE A 246 -9.59 -2.38 -2.27
C ILE A 246 -9.03 -3.53 -1.42
N HIS A 247 -9.16 -4.77 -1.89
CA HIS A 247 -8.66 -5.96 -1.19
C HIS A 247 -7.14 -5.93 -1.03
N VAL A 248 -6.38 -5.66 -2.09
CA VAL A 248 -4.91 -5.61 -2.03
C VAL A 248 -4.44 -4.44 -1.18
N THR A 249 -5.12 -3.30 -1.22
CA THR A 249 -4.85 -2.17 -0.32
C THR A 249 -5.02 -2.58 1.14
N GLY A 250 -6.14 -3.20 1.49
CA GLY A 250 -6.38 -3.72 2.82
C GLY A 250 -5.35 -4.76 3.27
N MET A 251 -5.00 -5.72 2.40
CA MET A 251 -4.01 -6.76 2.71
C MET A 251 -2.61 -6.19 2.89
N THR A 252 -2.23 -5.21 2.08
CA THR A 252 -0.95 -4.49 2.19
C THR A 252 -0.87 -3.79 3.53
N LEU A 253 -1.92 -3.05 3.92
CA LEU A 253 -1.98 -2.40 5.22
C LEU A 253 -1.87 -3.41 6.37
N MET A 254 -2.60 -4.53 6.30
CA MET A 254 -2.53 -5.62 7.29
C MET A 254 -1.14 -6.26 7.38
N ALA A 255 -0.36 -6.29 6.30
CA ALA A 255 1.00 -6.85 6.29
C ALA A 255 1.97 -6.05 7.17
N PHE A 256 1.74 -4.74 7.29
CA PHE A 256 2.53 -3.84 8.14
C PHE A 256 1.99 -3.69 9.56
N GLU A 257 0.88 -4.35 9.90
CA GLU A 257 0.38 -4.39 11.27
C GLU A 257 1.10 -5.48 12.08
N THR A 258 1.25 -5.25 13.38
CA THR A 258 1.70 -6.29 14.29
C THR A 258 0.72 -7.46 14.29
N GLU A 259 1.25 -8.68 14.32
CA GLU A 259 0.42 -9.88 14.45
C GLU A 259 -0.40 -9.84 15.75
N PRO A 260 -1.68 -10.22 15.73
CA PRO A 260 -2.41 -10.42 16.97
C PRO A 260 -1.71 -11.52 17.77
N THR A 261 -1.44 -11.28 19.05
CA THR A 261 -0.96 -12.35 19.94
C THR A 261 -2.05 -13.40 20.00
N ARG A 262 -1.82 -14.56 19.37
CA ARG A 262 -2.67 -15.73 19.58
C ARG A 262 -2.46 -16.13 21.04
N ASP A 263 -3.46 -15.93 21.88
CA ASP A 263 -3.47 -16.54 23.21
C ASP A 263 -3.28 -18.04 23.01
N VAL A 264 -2.15 -18.54 23.51
CA VAL A 264 -1.93 -19.97 23.67
C VAL A 264 -2.81 -20.38 24.85
N GLY A 265 -4.05 -20.73 24.55
CA GLY A 265 -4.97 -21.39 25.48
C GLY A 265 -4.53 -22.81 25.80
#